data_AF-A0A4Z0H7S9-F1
#
_entry.id   AF-A0A4Z0H7S9-F1
#
_cell.length_a   1.000
_cell.length_b   1.000
_cell.length_c   1.000
_cell.angle_alpha   90.00
_cell.angle_beta   90.00
_cell.angle_gamma   90.00
#
_symmetry.space_group_name_H-M   'P 1'
#
loop_
_entity.id
_entity.type
_entity.pdbx_description
1 polymer ?
#
loop_
_entity_poly.entity_id
_entity_poly.type
_entity_poly.pdbx_seq_one_letter_code
_entity_poly.pdbx_strand_id
1 'polypeptide(L)' 'MPDPVEELLEAAAPFVGGPASGISQALYRALYRLKVARLRGHDHAEPLARLAAMDPERVKVPDTDTGRRLRVALRGIRPA' A
#
# COMPACT_ATOMS: atom_id res chain seq x y z
N MET A 1 -17.84 -7.33 -1.30
CA MET A 1 -16.76 -6.42 -0.86
C MET A 1 -15.50 -6.90 -1.55
N PRO A 2 -14.79 -6.06 -2.31
CA PRO A 2 -13.48 -6.44 -2.89
C PRO A 2 -12.49 -6.84 -1.78
N ASP A 3 -11.55 -7.71 -2.10
CA ASP A 3 -10.48 -8.11 -1.17
C ASP A 3 -9.69 -6.84 -0.77
N PRO A 4 -9.54 -6.53 0.54
CA PRO A 4 -8.82 -5.33 0.98
C PRO A 4 -7.37 -5.29 0.50
N VAL A 5 -6.74 -6.45 0.23
CA VAL A 5 -5.39 -6.54 -0.34
C VAL A 5 -5.40 -6.18 -1.83
N GLU A 6 -6.44 -6.58 -2.56
CA GLU A 6 -6.62 -6.23 -3.97
C GLU A 6 -6.84 -4.72 -4.15
N GLU A 7 -7.73 -4.14 -3.34
CA GLU A 7 -7.97 -2.68 -3.31
C GLU A 7 -6.68 -1.92 -2.96
N LEU A 8 -5.87 -2.42 -2.02
CA LEU A 8 -4.58 -1.83 -1.69
C LEU A 8 -3.61 -1.87 -2.88
N LEU A 9 -3.55 -2.96 -3.63
CA LEU A 9 -2.68 -3.08 -4.79
C LEU A 9 -3.10 -2.13 -5.92
N GLU A 10 -4.40 -2.00 -6.17
CA GLU A 10 -4.93 -1.03 -7.13
C GLU A 10 -4.60 0.41 -6.72
N ALA A 11 -4.89 0.76 -5.47
CA ALA A 11 -4.63 2.10 -4.94
C ALA A 11 -3.12 2.43 -4.93
N ALA A 12 -2.27 1.41 -4.75
CA ALA A 12 -0.81 1.55 -4.77
C ALA A 12 -0.23 1.70 -6.18
N ALA A 13 -0.91 1.23 -7.22
CA ALA A 13 -0.35 1.14 -8.58
C ALA A 13 0.31 2.43 -9.10
N PRO A 14 -0.28 3.63 -8.91
CA PRO A 14 0.33 4.90 -9.31
C PRO A 14 1.65 5.21 -8.57
N PHE A 15 1.81 4.70 -7.35
CA PHE A 15 2.91 5.02 -6.44
C PHE A 15 4.11 4.07 -6.57
N VAL A 16 3.89 2.84 -7.05
CA VAL A 16 4.94 1.84 -7.31
C VAL A 16 5.32 1.71 -8.79
N GLY A 17 4.55 2.32 -9.71
CA GLY A 17 4.79 2.24 -11.15
C GLY A 17 5.28 3.53 -11.82
N GLY A 18 5.19 4.70 -11.17
CA GLY A 18 5.49 6.00 -11.78
C GLY A 18 6.66 6.77 -11.14
N PRO A 19 7.33 7.65 -11.88
CA PRO A 19 8.30 8.59 -11.32
C PRO A 19 7.58 9.64 -10.44
N ALA A 20 8.17 9.97 -9.29
CA ALA A 20 7.65 10.95 -8.31
C ALA A 20 6.36 10.57 -7.58
N SER A 21 6.35 9.41 -6.91
CA SER A 21 5.21 8.92 -6.13
C SER A 21 4.86 9.77 -4.89
N GLY A 22 5.74 10.67 -4.43
CA GLY A 22 5.45 11.58 -3.32
C GLY A 22 5.19 10.92 -1.95
N ILE A 23 5.28 9.59 -1.88
CA ILE A 23 5.12 8.79 -0.66
C ILE A 23 6.46 8.61 0.07
N SER A 24 6.40 8.24 1.35
CA SER A 24 7.60 7.92 2.11
C SER A 24 8.33 6.69 1.52
N GLN A 25 9.66 6.66 1.65
CA GLN A 25 10.46 5.53 1.15
C GLN A 25 10.11 4.20 1.86
N ALA A 26 9.76 4.26 3.15
CA ALA A 26 9.31 3.10 3.90
C ALA A 26 8.00 2.53 3.32
N LEU A 27 7.03 3.39 3.04
CA LEU A 27 5.76 2.99 2.42
C LEU A 27 5.99 2.43 1.00
N TYR A 28 6.80 3.09 0.19
CA TYR A 28 7.14 2.61 -1.15
C TYR A 28 7.73 1.19 -1.13
N ARG A 29 8.72 0.93 -0.26
CA ARG A 29 9.35 -0.39 -0.16
C ARG A 29 8.36 -1.47 0.25
N ALA A 30 7.45 -1.17 1.18
CA ALA A 30 6.45 -2.11 1.65
C ALA A 30 5.43 -2.44 0.54
N LEU A 31 4.89 -1.43 -0.15
CA LEU A 31 3.98 -1.61 -1.28
C LEU A 31 4.64 -2.36 -2.45
N TYR A 32 5.90 -2.04 -2.75
CA TYR A 32 6.65 -2.72 -3.80
C TYR A 32 6.87 -4.20 -3.49
N ARG A 33 7.21 -4.55 -2.25
CA ARG A 33 7.37 -5.95 -1.81
C ARG A 33 6.05 -6.71 -1.89
N LEU A 34 4.95 -6.11 -1.44
CA LEU A 34 3.62 -6.70 -1.57
C LEU A 34 3.27 -6.99 -3.04
N LYS A 35 3.47 -6.01 -3.92
CA LYS A 35 3.25 -6.16 -5.37
C LYS A 35 4.08 -7.29 -5.96
N VAL A 36 5.38 -7.35 -5.64
CA VAL A 36 6.28 -8.41 -6.15
C VAL A 36 5.89 -9.78 -5.62
N ALA A 37 5.55 -9.90 -4.32
CA ALA A 37 5.11 -11.17 -3.74
C ALA A 37 3.85 -11.69 -4.44
N ARG A 38 2.86 -10.81 -4.65
CA ARG A 38 1.63 -11.14 -5.38
C ARG A 38 1.91 -11.57 -6.82
N LEU A 39 2.74 -10.83 -7.56
CA LEU A 39 3.08 -11.15 -8.95
C LEU A 39 3.82 -12.48 -9.10
N ARG A 40 4.63 -12.86 -8.10
CA ARG A 40 5.39 -14.12 -8.11
C ARG A 40 4.62 -15.30 -7.52
N GLY A 41 3.39 -15.10 -7.05
CA GLY A 41 2.63 -16.13 -6.33
C GLY A 41 3.29 -16.55 -5.01
N HIS A 42 4.13 -15.70 -4.44
CA HIS A 42 4.78 -15.95 -3.15
C HIS A 42 3.86 -15.57 -1.98
N ASP A 43 4.19 -16.07 -0.80
CA ASP A 43 3.58 -15.59 0.43
C ASP A 43 3.79 -14.07 0.57
N HIS A 44 2.71 -13.38 0.91
CA HIS A 44 2.64 -11.94 1.07
C HIS A 44 2.23 -11.53 2.49
N ALA A 45 2.16 -12.48 3.44
CA ALA A 45 1.81 -12.21 4.83
C ALA A 45 2.77 -11.22 5.50
N GLU A 46 4.09 -11.39 5.33
CA GLU A 46 5.08 -10.47 5.91
C GLU A 46 4.97 -9.02 5.37
N PRO A 47 4.98 -8.76 4.05
CA PRO A 47 4.82 -7.39 3.55
C PRO A 47 3.44 -6.80 3.88
N LEU A 48 2.39 -7.62 3.93
CA LEU A 48 1.05 -7.17 4.33
C LEU A 48 1.01 -6.78 5.81
N ALA A 49 1.56 -7.59 6.71
CA ALA A 49 1.65 -7.29 8.14
C ALA A 49 2.46 -6.01 8.38
N ARG A 50 3.53 -5.79 7.62
CA ARG A 50 4.32 -4.55 7.69
C ARG A 50 3.52 -3.32 7.28
N LEU A 51 2.65 -3.42 6.28
CA LEU A 51 1.75 -2.34 5.87
C LEU A 51 0.64 -2.11 6.91
N ALA A 52 0.06 -3.17 7.46
CA ALA A 52 -0.95 -3.08 8.51
C ALA A 52 -0.42 -2.47 9.82
N ALA A 53 0.88 -2.62 10.10
CA ALA A 53 1.55 -2.01 11.24
C ALA A 53 1.91 -0.52 11.02
N MET A 54 1.86 -0.02 9.77
CA MET A 54 2.11 1.40 9.50
C MET A 54 0.87 2.23 9.82
N ASP A 55 1.07 3.36 10.50
CA ASP A 55 0.01 4.34 10.69
C ASP A 55 -0.17 5.19 9.41
N PRO A 56 -1.31 5.09 8.70
CA PRO A 56 -1.56 5.82 7.46
C PRO A 56 -1.52 7.34 7.62
N GLU A 57 -1.76 7.85 8.83
CA GLU A 57 -1.73 9.28 9.13
C GLU A 57 -0.32 9.81 9.40
N ARG A 58 0.63 8.92 9.74
CA ARG A 58 2.03 9.29 10.03
C ARG A 58 2.96 9.04 8.87
N VAL A 59 2.57 8.19 7.92
CA VAL A 59 3.33 7.99 6.68
C VAL A 59 3.04 9.12 5.70
N LYS A 60 4.10 9.65 5.07
CA LYS A 60 3.95 10.64 4.02
C LYS A 60 3.20 10.02 2.83
N VAL A 61 2.02 10.57 2.54
CA VAL A 61 1.19 10.27 1.36
C VAL A 61 0.68 11.61 0.80
N PRO A 62 0.78 11.86 -0.52
CA PRO A 62 0.26 13.09 -1.13
C PRO A 62 -1.23 13.31 -0.84
N ASP A 63 -1.66 14.57 -0.67
CA ASP A 63 -3.09 14.89 -0.58
C ASP A 63 -3.71 15.09 -1.97
N THR A 64 -3.75 14.00 -2.72
CA THR A 64 -4.43 13.88 -4.02
C THR A 64 -5.54 12.83 -3.89
N ASP A 65 -6.45 12.73 -4.85
CA ASP A 65 -7.49 11.69 -4.84
C ASP A 65 -6.89 10.28 -4.80
N THR A 66 -5.81 10.06 -5.55
CA THR A 66 -5.04 8.80 -5.51
C THR A 66 -4.41 8.55 -4.14
N GLY A 67 -3.86 9.59 -3.49
CA GLY A 67 -3.29 9.48 -2.16
C GLY A 67 -4.34 9.22 -1.07
N ARG A 68 -5.51 9.86 -1.17
CA ARG A 68 -6.66 9.61 -0.29
C ARG A 68 -7.18 8.19 -0.44
N ARG A 69 -7.30 7.68 -1.68
CA ARG A 69 -7.66 6.27 -1.95
C ARG A 69 -6.64 5.32 -1.30
N LEU A 70 -5.34 5.59 -1.45
CA LEU A 70 -4.30 4.79 -0.80
C LEU A 70 -4.41 4.80 0.73
N ARG A 71 -4.68 5.96 1.36
CA ARG A 71 -4.90 6.03 2.83
C ARG A 71 -6.10 5.19 3.26
N VAL A 72 -7.21 5.23 2.52
CA VAL A 72 -8.40 4.42 2.82
C VAL A 72 -8.08 2.93 2.73
N ALA A 73 -7.39 2.50 1.66
CA ALA A 73 -6.99 1.10 1.50
C ALA A 73 -6.03 0.64 2.61
N LEU A 74 -5.07 1.48 3.01
CA LEU A 74 -4.17 1.20 4.13
C LEU A 74 -4.93 1.06 5.45
N ARG A 75 -5.96 1.88 5.70
CA ARG A 75 -6.83 1.71 6.88
C ARG A 75 -7.63 0.41 6.82
N GLY A 76 -8.08 0.00 5.63
CA GLY A 76 -8.88 -1.21 5.42
C GLY A 76 -8.14 -2.53 5.68
N ILE A 77 -6.81 -2.55 5.60
CA ILE A 77 -5.98 -3.73 5.92
C ILE A 77 -5.51 -3.78 7.38
N ARG A 78 -5.79 -2.75 8.18
CA ARG A 78 -5.38 -2.74 9.60
C ARG A 78 -6.29 -3.68 10.39
N PRO A 79 -5.73 -4.47 11.32
CA PRO A 79 -6.53 -5.14 12.33
C PRO A 79 -7.27 -4.09 13.18
N ALA A 80 -8.53 -4.38 13.50
CA ALA A 80 -9.40 -3.53 14.32
C ALA A 80 -8.88 -3.36 15.76
#